data_AF-A0A6V8MXW3-F1
#
_entry.id   AF-A0A6V8MXW3-F1
#
_cell.length_a   1.000
_cell.length_b   1.000
_cell.length_c   1.000
_cell.angle_alpha   90.00
_cell.angle_beta   90.00
_cell.angle_gamma   90.00
#
_symmetry.space_group_name_H-M   'P 1'
#
loop_
_entity.id
_entity.type
_entity.pdbx_description
1 polymer ?
#
loop_
_entity_poly.entity_id
_entity_poly.type
_entity_poly.pdbx_seq_one_letter_code
_entity_poly.pdbx_strand_id
1 'polypeptide(L)'
;MKLHLGCGQRYLDGYLNIDFPLSCHTAQTSSVADLHADITTLRYPAGSVAEVRLHHVFEHFPRPVACGLLACWYSWLEPGGILTIEVPDFRRTALALMNPFNSLKQRAIAERHLFGSHEAPWAVHCEGYTASLLQTMLGEFGFTVDKITKSAWGGTYNLEVVARRDAASFSRDQVVARASAFLEHFLVDSGTSELAIHTVWMAAFAGQLDKGWAA
;
A
#
# COMPACT_ATOMS: atom_id res chain seq x y z
N MET A 1 -12.31 -1.81 -15.98
CA MET A 1 -12.15 -0.38 -15.56
C MET A 1 -10.78 -0.17 -14.92
N LYS A 2 -10.31 1.07 -14.71
CA LYS A 2 -9.05 1.36 -13.99
C LYS A 2 -9.31 2.26 -12.79
N LEU A 3 -8.65 2.01 -11.66
CA LEU A 3 -8.85 2.72 -10.40
C LEU A 3 -7.58 3.47 -10.00
N HIS A 4 -7.71 4.75 -9.67
CA HIS A 4 -6.66 5.56 -9.06
C HIS A 4 -7.09 5.90 -7.62
N LEU A 5 -6.53 5.17 -6.65
CA LEU A 5 -6.93 5.21 -5.24
C LEU A 5 -6.07 6.23 -4.48
N GLY A 6 -6.71 7.18 -3.81
CA GLY A 6 -6.05 8.30 -3.13
C GLY A 6 -5.44 9.28 -4.12
N CYS A 7 -6.23 9.77 -5.07
CA CYS A 7 -5.70 10.56 -6.19
C CYS A 7 -5.15 11.94 -5.80
N GLY A 8 -5.49 12.46 -4.63
CA GLY A 8 -5.11 13.80 -4.17
C GLY A 8 -5.54 14.86 -5.16
N GLN A 9 -4.56 15.65 -5.61
CA GLN A 9 -4.73 16.70 -6.62
C GLN A 9 -4.29 16.25 -8.02
N ARG A 10 -3.98 14.97 -8.22
CA ARG A 10 -3.48 14.44 -9.50
C ARG A 10 -4.57 13.66 -10.22
N TYR A 11 -5.05 14.21 -11.32
CA TYR A 11 -5.97 13.51 -12.20
C TYR A 11 -5.22 12.58 -13.15
N LEU A 12 -5.72 11.35 -13.32
CA LEU A 12 -5.24 10.43 -14.34
C LEU A 12 -6.37 10.13 -15.34
N ASP A 13 -6.17 10.54 -16.59
CA ASP A 13 -7.10 10.28 -17.68
C ASP A 13 -7.29 8.78 -17.90
N GLY A 14 -8.56 8.35 -18.03
CA GLY A 14 -8.92 6.94 -18.22
C GLY A 14 -8.95 6.11 -16.93
N TYR A 15 -8.75 6.74 -15.77
CA TYR A 15 -8.96 6.14 -14.45
C TYR A 15 -10.22 6.72 -13.80
N LEU A 16 -10.88 5.92 -12.97
CA LEU A 16 -11.78 6.45 -11.94
C LEU A 16 -10.90 6.95 -10.80
N ASN A 17 -10.83 8.27 -10.62
CA ASN A 17 -10.02 8.92 -9.58
C ASN A 17 -10.85 8.97 -8.29
N ILE A 18 -10.34 8.34 -7.23
CA ILE A 18 -11.06 8.18 -5.96
C ILE A 18 -10.22 8.76 -4.84
N ASP A 19 -10.84 9.57 -4.00
CA ASP A 19 -10.22 10.11 -2.79
C ASP A 19 -11.29 10.47 -1.76
N PHE A 20 -10.90 10.85 -0.55
CA PHE A 20 -11.79 11.49 0.39
C PHE A 20 -12.24 12.89 -0.09
N PRO A 21 -13.39 13.38 0.39
CA PRO A 21 -13.80 14.77 0.14
C PRO A 21 -12.84 15.76 0.82
N LEU A 22 -12.76 16.99 0.31
CA LEU A 22 -11.87 18.04 0.83
C LEU A 22 -12.01 18.29 2.34
N SER A 23 -13.20 18.09 2.92
CA SER A 23 -13.45 18.23 4.35
C SER A 23 -12.67 17.26 5.23
N CYS A 24 -12.10 16.20 4.66
CA CYS A 24 -11.28 15.21 5.36
C CYS A 24 -9.77 15.48 5.21
N HIS A 25 -9.39 16.49 4.42
CA HIS A 25 -8.01 16.87 4.17
C HIS A 25 -7.61 18.11 4.96
N THR A 26 -6.32 18.27 5.25
CA THR A 26 -5.77 19.40 6.03
C THR A 26 -5.10 20.45 5.14
N ALA A 27 -4.22 20.02 4.23
CA ALA A 27 -3.42 20.90 3.37
C ALA A 27 -3.90 20.94 1.92
N GLN A 28 -4.72 19.97 1.50
CA GLN A 28 -5.22 19.90 0.14
C GLN A 28 -6.25 21.00 -0.13
N THR A 29 -6.05 21.77 -1.20
CA THR A 29 -6.86 22.96 -1.52
C THR A 29 -7.85 22.76 -2.66
N SER A 30 -7.75 21.65 -3.40
CA SER A 30 -8.65 21.28 -4.50
C SER A 30 -8.78 19.77 -4.60
N SER A 31 -9.89 19.28 -5.14
CA SER A 31 -10.11 17.86 -5.41
C SER A 31 -10.38 17.68 -6.89
N VAL A 32 -9.77 16.63 -7.45
CA VAL A 32 -9.99 16.17 -8.83
C VAL A 32 -10.63 14.79 -8.86
N ALA A 33 -11.08 14.29 -7.70
CA ALA A 33 -11.68 12.97 -7.59
C ALA A 33 -13.04 12.93 -8.31
N ASP A 34 -13.23 11.90 -9.13
CA ASP A 34 -14.50 11.56 -9.77
C ASP A 34 -15.49 10.97 -8.74
N LEU A 35 -14.95 10.31 -7.70
CA LEU A 35 -15.71 9.71 -6.61
C LEU A 35 -15.09 10.05 -5.25
N HIS A 36 -15.91 10.54 -4.32
CA HIS A 36 -15.52 10.72 -2.92
C HIS A 36 -15.85 9.47 -2.09
N ALA A 37 -14.84 8.74 -1.63
CA ALA A 37 -15.03 7.50 -0.86
C ALA A 37 -13.81 7.14 0.01
N ASP A 38 -14.07 6.39 1.09
CA ASP A 38 -13.02 5.66 1.81
C ASP A 38 -12.59 4.44 0.99
N ILE A 39 -11.38 4.47 0.45
CA ILE A 39 -10.85 3.41 -0.40
C ILE A 39 -10.75 2.05 0.31
N THR A 40 -10.75 2.03 1.65
CA THR A 40 -10.74 0.79 2.45
C THR A 40 -12.11 0.09 2.51
N THR A 41 -13.16 0.76 2.06
CA THR A 41 -14.55 0.26 2.08
C THR A 41 -15.07 -0.14 0.70
N LEU A 42 -14.30 0.12 -0.35
CA LEU A 42 -14.69 -0.18 -1.72
C LEU A 42 -14.82 -1.68 -1.97
N ARG A 43 -15.74 -2.04 -2.86
CA ARG A 43 -15.96 -3.41 -3.30
C ARG A 43 -16.33 -3.43 -4.77
N TYR A 44 -15.72 -4.34 -5.53
CA TYR A 44 -15.98 -4.53 -6.95
C TYR A 44 -16.22 -6.02 -7.25
N PRO A 45 -16.95 -6.36 -8.33
CA PRO A 45 -17.09 -7.75 -8.76
C PRO A 45 -15.75 -8.39 -9.08
N ALA A 46 -15.66 -9.70 -8.90
CA ALA A 46 -14.42 -10.43 -9.16
C ALA A 46 -13.97 -10.28 -10.63
N GLY A 47 -12.70 -9.97 -10.84
CA GLY A 47 -12.13 -9.85 -12.19
C GLY A 47 -12.70 -8.73 -13.07
N SER A 48 -13.26 -7.65 -12.48
CA SER A 48 -13.86 -6.53 -13.21
C SER A 48 -12.95 -5.31 -13.38
N VAL A 49 -11.82 -5.30 -12.66
CA VAL A 49 -10.85 -4.21 -12.65
C VAL A 49 -9.63 -4.62 -13.49
N ALA A 50 -9.21 -3.77 -14.40
CA ALA A 50 -8.04 -3.99 -15.25
C ALA A 50 -6.76 -3.45 -14.58
N GLU A 51 -6.88 -2.38 -13.78
CA GLU A 51 -5.75 -1.78 -13.08
C GLU A 51 -6.15 -1.11 -11.77
N VAL A 52 -5.34 -1.30 -10.73
CA VAL A 52 -5.37 -0.53 -9.48
C VAL A 52 -4.05 0.22 -9.36
N ARG A 53 -4.12 1.53 -9.11
CA ARG A 53 -2.96 2.40 -8.97
C ARG A 53 -3.08 3.30 -7.75
N LEU A 54 -1.98 3.45 -7.02
CA LEU A 54 -1.87 4.36 -5.88
C LEU A 54 -0.45 4.90 -5.74
N HIS A 55 -0.33 6.18 -5.37
CA HIS A 55 0.92 6.90 -5.18
C HIS A 55 0.92 7.57 -3.81
N HIS A 56 1.88 7.22 -2.94
CA HIS A 56 1.97 7.77 -1.58
C HIS A 56 0.70 7.57 -0.73
N VAL A 57 0.19 6.34 -0.76
CA VAL A 57 -1.02 5.93 -0.02
C VAL A 57 -0.75 4.63 0.75
N PHE A 58 -0.04 3.69 0.15
CA PHE A 58 0.11 2.34 0.70
C PHE A 58 0.85 2.31 2.04
N GLU A 59 1.81 3.20 2.24
CA GLU A 59 2.59 3.38 3.46
C GLU A 59 1.77 3.82 4.68
N HIS A 60 0.58 4.38 4.45
CA HIS A 60 -0.30 4.84 5.52
C HIS A 60 -1.13 3.72 6.16
N PHE A 61 -1.17 2.54 5.55
CA PHE A 61 -1.93 1.42 6.08
C PHE A 61 -1.10 0.61 7.09
N PRO A 62 -1.67 0.26 8.26
CA PRO A 62 -1.07 -0.75 9.12
C PRO A 62 -0.88 -2.06 8.36
N ARG A 63 0.26 -2.72 8.56
CA ARG A 63 0.64 -3.97 7.88
C ARG A 63 -0.50 -4.99 7.64
N PRO A 64 -1.28 -5.42 8.65
CA PRO A 64 -2.36 -6.38 8.42
C PRO A 64 -3.49 -5.82 7.53
N VAL A 65 -3.76 -4.53 7.60
CA VAL A 65 -4.73 -3.84 6.73
C VAL A 65 -4.18 -3.75 5.30
N ALA A 66 -2.90 -3.43 5.13
CA ALA A 66 -2.24 -3.42 3.83
C ALA A 66 -2.31 -4.81 3.14
N CYS A 67 -2.04 -5.89 3.90
CA CYS A 67 -2.26 -7.27 3.44
C CYS A 67 -3.72 -7.51 3.01
N GLY A 68 -4.69 -7.05 3.80
CA GLY A 68 -6.12 -7.19 3.49
C GLY A 68 -6.51 -6.44 2.22
N LEU A 69 -5.97 -5.24 2.02
CA LEU A 69 -6.19 -4.45 0.80
C LEU A 69 -5.60 -5.12 -0.43
N LEU A 70 -4.38 -5.65 -0.36
CA LEU A 70 -3.80 -6.43 -1.47
C LEU A 70 -4.68 -7.63 -1.85
N ALA A 71 -5.20 -8.35 -0.84
CA ALA A 71 -6.13 -9.45 -1.06
C ALA A 71 -7.44 -9.00 -1.74
N CYS A 72 -8.02 -7.88 -1.30
CA CYS A 72 -9.18 -7.29 -1.96
C CYS A 72 -8.88 -6.91 -3.41
N TRP A 73 -7.80 -6.19 -3.67
CA TRP A 73 -7.41 -5.76 -5.02
C TRP A 73 -7.11 -6.94 -5.93
N TYR A 74 -6.47 -7.98 -5.41
CA TYR A 74 -6.29 -9.25 -6.11
C TYR A 74 -7.64 -9.85 -6.55
N SER A 75 -8.65 -9.84 -5.67
CA SER A 75 -9.97 -10.35 -6.01
C SER A 75 -10.70 -9.51 -7.07
N TRP A 76 -10.48 -8.19 -7.09
CA TRP A 76 -11.10 -7.28 -8.06
C TRP A 76 -10.47 -7.37 -9.44
N LEU A 77 -9.15 -7.55 -9.49
CA LEU A 77 -8.36 -7.51 -10.71
C LEU A 77 -8.65 -8.71 -11.62
N GLU A 78 -8.80 -8.49 -12.92
CA GLU A 78 -8.86 -9.57 -13.91
C GLU A 78 -7.52 -10.34 -13.98
N PRO A 79 -7.50 -11.60 -14.46
CA PRO A 79 -6.23 -12.29 -14.69
C PRO A 79 -5.32 -11.48 -15.63
N GLY A 80 -4.09 -11.20 -15.20
CA GLY A 80 -3.20 -10.29 -15.92
C GLY A 80 -3.44 -8.80 -15.69
N GLY A 81 -4.41 -8.43 -14.84
CA GLY A 81 -4.64 -7.06 -14.40
C GLY A 81 -3.46 -6.51 -13.62
N ILE A 82 -3.32 -5.18 -13.61
CA ILE A 82 -2.12 -4.49 -13.12
C ILE A 82 -2.35 -3.86 -11.75
N LEU A 83 -1.36 -3.98 -10.87
CA LEU A 83 -1.26 -3.25 -9.62
C LEU A 83 -0.01 -2.37 -9.65
N THR A 84 -0.20 -1.06 -9.50
CA THR A 84 0.90 -0.09 -9.43
C THR A 84 0.91 0.59 -8.06
N ILE A 85 2.02 0.46 -7.33
CA ILE A 85 2.20 1.05 -6.00
C ILE A 85 3.49 1.89 -6.02
N GLU A 86 3.38 3.19 -5.72
CA GLU A 86 4.52 4.04 -5.39
C GLU A 86 4.52 4.40 -3.90
N VAL A 87 5.67 4.23 -3.26
CA VAL A 87 5.90 4.51 -1.84
C VAL A 87 7.30 5.09 -1.63
N PRO A 88 7.60 5.70 -0.46
CA PRO A 88 8.96 6.06 -0.07
C PRO A 88 9.92 4.86 -0.16
N ASP A 89 11.10 5.04 -0.77
CA ASP A 89 12.18 4.04 -0.74
C ASP A 89 12.81 4.06 0.66
N PHE A 90 12.34 3.17 1.54
CA PHE A 90 12.77 3.11 2.94
C PHE A 90 14.29 3.00 3.06
N ARG A 91 14.90 2.08 2.30
CA ARG A 91 16.34 1.85 2.38
C ARG A 91 17.12 3.09 1.96
N ARG A 92 16.77 3.70 0.82
CA ARG A 92 17.49 4.87 0.32
C ARG A 92 17.30 6.08 1.24
N THR A 93 16.10 6.27 1.75
CA THR A 93 15.76 7.39 2.63
C THR A 93 16.41 7.24 4.00
N ALA A 94 16.44 6.03 4.58
CA ALA A 94 17.17 5.74 5.81
C ALA A 94 18.68 6.01 5.67
N LEU A 95 19.28 5.65 4.53
CA LEU A 95 20.68 6.00 4.26
C LEU A 95 20.91 7.52 4.20
N ALA A 96 19.96 8.28 3.66
CA ALA A 96 20.04 9.74 3.65
C ALA A 96 19.87 10.35 5.05
N LEU A 97 18.96 9.80 5.86
CA LEU A 97 18.76 10.19 7.25
C LEU A 97 20.03 9.93 8.09
N MET A 98 20.64 8.75 7.94
CA MET A 98 21.80 8.34 8.75
C MET A 98 23.14 8.88 8.24
N ASN A 99 23.19 9.55 7.09
CA ASN A 99 24.44 10.07 6.54
C ASN A 99 24.98 11.24 7.40
N PRO A 100 26.16 11.10 8.04
CA PRO A 100 26.70 12.15 8.90
C PRO A 100 27.11 13.42 8.13
N PHE A 101 27.37 13.30 6.82
CA PHE A 101 27.72 14.42 5.96
C PHE A 101 26.52 15.22 5.47
N ASN A 102 25.29 14.73 5.67
CA ASN A 102 24.09 15.49 5.36
C ASN A 102 23.85 16.59 6.42
N SER A 103 23.40 17.76 5.97
CA SER A 103 22.93 18.82 6.86
C SER A 103 21.71 18.37 7.66
N LEU A 104 21.41 19.08 8.76
CA LEU A 104 20.17 18.86 9.53
C LEU A 104 18.93 18.93 8.64
N LYS A 105 18.87 19.90 7.70
CA LYS A 105 17.75 20.04 6.77
C LYS A 105 17.56 18.79 5.90
N GLN A 106 18.65 18.26 5.33
CA GLN A 106 18.58 17.06 4.50
C GLN A 106 18.13 15.83 5.30
N ARG A 107 18.63 15.67 6.53
CA ARG A 107 18.20 14.60 7.43
C ARG A 107 16.72 14.74 7.82
N ALA A 108 16.27 15.95 8.17
CA ALA A 108 14.88 16.22 8.52
C ALA A 108 13.91 15.97 7.34
N ILE A 109 14.32 16.26 6.09
CA ILE A 109 13.54 15.91 4.90
C ILE A 109 13.42 14.39 4.78
N ALA A 110 14.51 13.65 4.98
CA ALA A 110 14.49 12.18 4.94
C ALA A 110 13.65 11.59 6.07
N GLU A 111 13.76 12.13 7.28
CA GLU A 111 12.95 11.72 8.44
C GLU A 111 11.46 11.90 8.17
N ARG A 112 11.05 13.08 7.72
CA ARG A 112 9.66 13.33 7.33
C ARG A 112 9.19 12.41 6.20
N HIS A 113 10.05 12.11 5.23
CA HIS A 113 9.71 11.20 4.15
C HIS A 113 9.53 9.75 4.61
N LEU A 114 10.19 9.35 5.71
CA LEU A 114 10.03 8.03 6.31
C LEU A 114 8.80 7.90 7.19
N PHE A 115 8.55 8.89 8.06
CA PHE A 115 7.52 8.80 9.10
C PHE A 115 6.21 9.51 8.72
N GLY A 116 6.22 10.25 7.62
CA GLY A 116 5.10 11.06 7.17
C GLY A 116 5.18 12.48 7.71
N SER A 117 4.24 13.32 7.29
CA SER A 117 4.23 14.75 7.60
C SER A 117 3.56 15.09 8.93
N HIS A 118 2.84 14.14 9.54
CA HIS A 118 2.22 14.26 10.87
C HIS A 118 1.23 15.42 11.04
N GLU A 119 0.71 15.97 9.95
CA GLU A 119 -0.32 17.02 9.95
C GLU A 119 -1.71 16.49 10.34
N ALA A 120 -1.89 15.18 10.29
CA ALA A 120 -3.11 14.49 10.68
C ALA A 120 -2.80 13.03 11.06
N PRO A 121 -3.70 12.33 11.77
CA PRO A 121 -3.54 10.91 12.08
C PRO A 121 -3.34 10.03 10.84
N TRP A 122 -3.97 10.37 9.72
CA TRP A 122 -3.83 9.65 8.45
C TRP A 122 -2.49 9.91 7.75
N ALA A 123 -1.77 10.98 8.11
CA ALA A 123 -0.52 11.37 7.46
C ALA A 123 0.72 10.67 8.05
N VAL A 124 0.52 9.69 8.92
CA VAL A 124 1.59 8.87 9.50
C VAL A 124 1.88 7.70 8.56
N HIS A 125 3.15 7.43 8.31
CA HIS A 125 3.58 6.23 7.62
C HIS A 125 3.73 5.09 8.62
N CYS A 126 2.96 4.03 8.42
CA CYS A 126 2.93 2.85 9.28
C CYS A 126 4.02 1.83 8.92
N GLU A 127 4.49 1.82 7.68
CA GLU A 127 5.44 0.83 7.19
C GLU A 127 6.49 1.44 6.23
N GLY A 128 7.74 1.02 6.42
CA GLY A 128 8.84 1.35 5.52
C GLY A 128 9.04 0.26 4.47
N TYR A 129 8.73 0.57 3.21
CA TYR A 129 8.86 -0.39 2.12
C TYR A 129 10.23 -0.37 1.45
N THR A 130 10.77 -1.55 1.22
CA THR A 130 11.91 -1.77 0.31
C THR A 130 11.42 -2.52 -0.93
N ALA A 131 12.17 -2.43 -2.02
CA ALA A 131 11.87 -3.18 -3.25
C ALA A 131 11.72 -4.69 -2.99
N SER A 132 12.62 -5.27 -2.19
CA SER A 132 12.56 -6.70 -1.83
C SER A 132 11.34 -7.04 -0.98
N LEU A 133 11.00 -6.19 0.01
CA LEU A 133 9.83 -6.42 0.86
C LEU A 133 8.54 -6.39 0.03
N LEU A 134 8.36 -5.37 -0.83
CA LEU A 134 7.19 -5.29 -1.69
C LEU A 134 7.13 -6.45 -2.68
N GLN A 135 8.25 -6.85 -3.27
CA GLN A 135 8.28 -7.98 -4.19
C GLN A 135 7.86 -9.29 -3.49
N THR A 136 8.38 -9.56 -2.29
CA THR A 136 7.96 -10.72 -1.49
C THR A 136 6.48 -10.63 -1.12
N MET A 137 6.04 -9.50 -0.59
CA MET A 137 4.65 -9.28 -0.18
C MET A 137 3.70 -9.49 -1.36
N LEU A 138 3.94 -8.84 -2.50
CA LEU A 138 3.12 -8.97 -3.70
C LEU A 138 3.08 -10.41 -4.23
N GLY A 139 4.22 -11.12 -4.21
CA GLY A 139 4.29 -12.53 -4.56
C GLY A 139 3.39 -13.40 -3.68
N GLU A 140 3.35 -13.15 -2.36
CA GLU A 140 2.48 -13.90 -1.45
C GLU A 140 0.99 -13.71 -1.73
N PHE A 141 0.61 -12.58 -2.33
CA PHE A 141 -0.77 -12.27 -2.72
C PHE A 141 -1.09 -12.55 -4.20
N GLY A 142 -0.23 -13.28 -4.92
CA GLY A 142 -0.51 -13.71 -6.30
C GLY A 142 -0.26 -12.65 -7.36
N PHE A 143 0.76 -11.81 -7.12
CA PHE A 143 1.25 -10.86 -8.08
C PHE A 143 2.68 -11.17 -8.49
N THR A 144 2.96 -11.13 -9.78
CA THR A 144 4.30 -11.14 -10.34
C THR A 144 4.76 -9.69 -10.58
N VAL A 145 5.92 -9.31 -10.04
CA VAL A 145 6.49 -7.97 -10.27
C VAL A 145 7.13 -7.91 -11.67
N ASP A 146 6.60 -7.04 -12.52
CA ASP A 146 7.11 -6.84 -13.88
C ASP A 146 8.17 -5.73 -13.93
N LYS A 147 8.04 -4.69 -13.08
CA LYS A 147 8.96 -3.55 -13.09
C LYS A 147 9.09 -2.89 -11.71
N ILE A 148 10.30 -2.42 -11.41
CA ILE A 148 10.59 -1.54 -10.28
C ILE A 148 11.32 -0.30 -10.80
N THR A 149 10.77 0.88 -10.53
CA THR A 149 11.36 2.18 -10.88
C THR A 149 11.74 2.92 -9.62
N LYS A 150 12.86 3.62 -9.62
CA LYS A 150 13.28 4.50 -8.52
C LYS A 150 13.33 5.93 -9.01
N SER A 151 12.87 6.87 -8.18
CA SER A 151 12.90 8.29 -8.47
C SER A 151 13.38 9.07 -7.25
N ALA A 152 13.81 10.31 -7.48
CA ALA A 152 14.24 11.21 -6.43
C ALA A 152 13.89 12.66 -6.79
N TRP A 153 13.42 13.42 -5.80
CA TRP A 153 13.13 14.84 -5.99
C TRP A 153 13.29 15.61 -4.67
N GLY A 154 14.01 16.72 -4.67
CA GLY A 154 14.12 17.58 -3.47
C GLY A 154 14.69 16.89 -2.21
N GLY A 155 15.41 15.77 -2.36
CA GLY A 155 15.93 14.98 -1.23
C GLY A 155 15.00 13.86 -0.75
N THR A 156 13.86 13.65 -1.40
CA THR A 156 13.02 12.46 -1.22
C THR A 156 13.38 11.38 -2.22
N TYR A 157 13.11 10.12 -1.86
CA TYR A 157 13.40 8.95 -2.69
C TYR A 157 12.19 8.04 -2.69
N ASN A 158 11.75 7.65 -3.88
CA ASN A 158 10.57 6.81 -4.05
C ASN A 158 10.93 5.55 -4.82
N LEU A 159 10.10 4.52 -4.61
CA LEU A 159 10.11 3.30 -5.39
C LEU A 159 8.68 3.09 -5.93
N GLU A 160 8.55 2.84 -7.23
CA GLU A 160 7.29 2.44 -7.87
C GLU A 160 7.44 0.99 -8.32
N VAL A 161 6.50 0.13 -7.92
CA VAL A 161 6.38 -1.25 -8.37
C VAL A 161 5.17 -1.35 -9.29
N VAL A 162 5.38 -1.94 -10.47
CA VAL A 162 4.32 -2.40 -11.35
C VAL A 162 4.32 -3.92 -11.30
N ALA A 163 3.21 -4.48 -10.84
CA ALA A 163 3.02 -5.91 -10.73
C ALA A 163 1.73 -6.33 -11.45
N ARG A 164 1.68 -7.59 -11.82
CA ARG A 164 0.58 -8.18 -12.58
C ARG A 164 -0.02 -9.33 -11.79
N ARG A 165 -1.36 -9.38 -11.72
CA ARG A 165 -2.09 -10.49 -11.14
C ARG A 165 -1.79 -11.76 -11.93
N ASP A 166 -1.41 -12.81 -11.20
CA ASP A 166 -1.13 -14.12 -11.81
C ASP A 166 -2.38 -14.72 -12.46
N ALA A 167 -2.17 -15.57 -13.46
CA ALA A 167 -3.27 -16.28 -14.13
C ALA A 167 -3.96 -17.30 -13.19
N ALA A 168 -3.23 -17.83 -12.22
CA ALA A 168 -3.78 -18.71 -11.20
C ALA A 168 -4.65 -17.93 -10.24
N SER A 169 -5.87 -18.42 -10.00
CA SER A 169 -6.77 -17.84 -9.01
C SER A 169 -6.59 -18.53 -7.65
N PHE A 170 -6.34 -17.75 -6.60
CA PHE A 170 -6.41 -18.22 -5.23
C PHE A 170 -7.83 -18.08 -4.69
N SER A 171 -8.27 -19.09 -3.93
CA SER A 171 -9.49 -18.98 -3.13
C SER A 171 -9.27 -18.00 -1.98
N ARG A 172 -10.37 -17.52 -1.39
CA ARG A 172 -10.32 -16.65 -0.21
C ARG A 172 -9.52 -17.30 0.93
N ASP A 173 -9.73 -18.59 1.19
CA ASP A 173 -9.02 -19.34 2.24
C ASP A 173 -7.52 -19.46 1.96
N GLN A 174 -7.14 -19.66 0.70
CA GLN A 174 -5.72 -19.69 0.31
C GLN A 174 -5.05 -18.33 0.55
N VAL A 175 -5.74 -17.22 0.24
CA VAL A 175 -5.22 -15.88 0.51
C VAL A 175 -5.11 -15.61 2.01
N VAL A 176 -6.06 -16.08 2.82
CA VAL A 176 -5.99 -15.99 4.29
C VAL A 176 -4.76 -16.75 4.83
N ALA A 177 -4.54 -17.98 4.37
CA ALA A 177 -3.39 -18.77 4.80
C ALA A 177 -2.05 -18.12 4.40
N ARG A 178 -1.97 -17.57 3.18
CA ARG A 178 -0.79 -16.85 2.68
C ARG A 178 -0.52 -15.56 3.47
N ALA A 179 -1.56 -14.80 3.80
CA ALA A 179 -1.44 -13.61 4.65
C ALA A 179 -0.92 -13.97 6.06
N SER A 180 -1.41 -15.07 6.64
CA SER A 180 -0.93 -15.58 7.92
C SER A 180 0.56 -15.88 7.88
N ALA A 181 1.00 -16.67 6.90
CA ALA A 181 2.40 -17.04 6.73
C ALA A 181 3.30 -15.81 6.47
N PHE A 182 2.83 -14.86 5.66
CA PHE A 182 3.58 -13.63 5.42
C PHE A 182 3.76 -12.80 6.70
N LEU A 183 2.72 -12.68 7.52
CA LEU A 183 2.75 -11.92 8.77
C LEU A 183 3.63 -12.59 9.85
N GLU A 184 3.83 -13.91 9.79
CA GLU A 184 4.76 -14.62 10.68
C GLU A 184 6.22 -14.17 10.52
N HIS A 185 6.61 -13.65 9.34
CA HIS A 185 7.96 -13.10 9.13
C HIS A 185 8.27 -11.88 10.01
N PHE A 186 7.25 -11.25 10.60
CA PHE A 186 7.40 -10.08 11.48
C PHE A 186 7.38 -10.44 12.96
N LEU A 187 7.21 -11.72 13.28
CA LEU A 187 7.34 -12.21 14.64
C LEU A 187 8.82 -12.36 15.01
N VAL A 188 9.14 -12.11 16.27
CA VAL A 188 10.49 -12.32 16.79
C VAL A 188 10.78 -13.81 16.97
N ASP A 189 9.80 -14.56 17.45
CA ASP A 189 9.85 -16.01 17.68
C ASP A 189 8.45 -16.64 17.67
N SER A 190 8.35 -17.93 17.98
CA SER A 190 7.08 -18.68 18.06
C SER A 190 6.52 -18.78 19.49
N GLY A 191 6.88 -17.85 20.37
CA GLY A 191 6.41 -17.80 21.75
C GLY A 191 4.96 -17.30 21.87
N THR A 192 4.34 -17.57 23.02
CA THR A 192 2.92 -17.26 23.25
C THR A 192 2.56 -15.79 23.04
N SER A 193 3.44 -14.85 23.40
CA SER A 193 3.22 -13.41 23.22
C SER A 193 3.22 -13.00 21.74
N GLU A 194 4.16 -13.53 20.95
CA GLU A 194 4.25 -13.26 19.51
C GLU A 194 3.04 -13.86 18.77
N LEU A 195 2.62 -15.07 19.12
CA LEU A 195 1.41 -15.69 18.57
C LEU A 195 0.13 -14.91 18.93
N ALA A 196 0.08 -14.27 20.10
CA ALA A 196 -1.03 -13.38 20.45
C ALA A 196 -1.06 -12.12 19.58
N ILE A 197 0.11 -11.53 19.29
CA ILE A 197 0.23 -10.40 18.36
C ILE A 197 -0.21 -10.80 16.94
N HIS A 198 0.26 -11.96 16.46
CA HIS A 198 -0.16 -12.51 15.18
C HIS A 198 -1.68 -12.69 15.08
N THR A 199 -2.31 -13.20 16.14
CA THR A 199 -3.77 -13.33 16.21
C THR A 199 -4.47 -11.97 16.05
N VAL A 200 -3.96 -10.91 16.68
CA VAL A 200 -4.48 -9.54 16.52
C VAL A 200 -4.30 -9.05 15.09
N TRP A 201 -3.15 -9.31 14.46
CA TRP A 201 -2.92 -8.96 13.06
C TRP A 201 -3.88 -9.70 12.12
N MET A 202 -4.09 -10.99 12.33
CA MET A 202 -5.02 -11.77 11.52
C MET A 202 -6.47 -11.32 11.68
N ALA A 203 -6.88 -10.86 12.88
CA ALA A 203 -8.19 -10.26 13.08
C ALA A 203 -8.35 -8.94 12.28
N ALA A 204 -7.33 -8.08 12.30
CA ALA A 204 -7.33 -6.84 11.52
C ALA A 204 -7.33 -7.10 10.00
N PHE A 205 -6.54 -8.07 9.53
CA PHE A 205 -6.54 -8.54 8.15
C PHE A 205 -7.92 -9.04 7.74
N ALA A 206 -8.53 -9.94 8.52
CA ALA A 206 -9.85 -10.50 8.23
C ALA A 206 -10.93 -9.41 8.17
N GLY A 207 -10.90 -8.46 9.11
CA GLY A 207 -11.81 -7.32 9.11
C GLY A 207 -11.66 -6.43 7.86
N GLN A 208 -10.45 -6.25 7.34
CA GLN A 208 -10.24 -5.53 6.08
C GLN A 208 -10.71 -6.36 4.88
N LEU A 209 -10.45 -7.67 4.88
CA LEU A 209 -10.88 -8.59 3.84
C LEU A 209 -12.41 -8.62 3.72
N ASP A 210 -13.13 -8.66 4.84
CA ASP A 210 -14.60 -8.66 4.88
C ASP A 210 -15.22 -7.40 4.28
N LYS A 211 -14.56 -6.25 4.40
CA LYS A 211 -15.02 -4.99 3.82
C LYS A 211 -14.92 -5.00 2.30
N GLY A 212 -13.80 -5.46 1.78
CA GLY A 212 -13.43 -5.20 0.38
C GLY A 212 -13.36 -6.41 -0.53
N TRP A 213 -13.40 -7.66 -0.03
CA TRP A 213 -13.32 -8.82 -0.92
C TRP A 213 -14.45 -8.79 -1.95
N ALA A 214 -14.13 -9.21 -3.18
CA ALA A 214 -15.05 -9.16 -4.31
C ALA A 214 -16.45 -9.70 -3.96
N ALA A 215 -17.47 -8.96 -4.43
CA ALA A 215 -18.88 -9.34 -4.29
C ALA A 215 -19.26 -10.50 -5.20
#